data_AF-A0A2X3CQ87-F1
#
_entry.id   AF-A0A2X3CQ87-F1
#
_cell.length_a   1.000
_cell.length_b   1.000
_cell.length_c   1.000
_cell.angle_alpha   90.00
_cell.angle_beta   90.00
_cell.angle_gamma   90.00
#
_symmetry.space_group_name_H-M   'P 1'
#
loop_
_entity.id
_entity.type
_entity.pdbx_description
1 polymer ?
#
loop_
_entity_poly.entity_id
_entity_poly.type
_entity_poly.pdbx_seq_one_letter_code
_entity_poly.pdbx_strand_id
1 'polypeptide(L)'
;MCCSMHYPLCCARANPPAPRRCGTGFATEQGQVVDLNGLKRSRKQQQALAALRQGKIWRHQVGELEFNEAALQALRGKGLAELACEAPALTDWRSAYSVAGERLRLNTEQATAVGAIHSAADRFSAWLLAGITGSGKTEVYLSVLENVLAQGRQALVMVPEIGLTPQTIARFRQRFNAPVEVLHSGLNDSERLSAWLKAKNGEAAIVIGTRSSLFTPFKDLGVIVIDEEHDSSYKQQEGWRYHARDLAVWRAHSEQIPIILGSATPALETLHNVRQGKYRQLTLSKRAGNARPAQQHVLDLKGQPLQAGLSPALISRMRQHLQADNQVILFLNRRGFAPALLCHDCGWIAECPRCDSYYTLHQAQHHLRCHHCDSQRPIPRQCPSCGSTHLVPVGIGTEQLEQALAPLFPEVPISRIDRDTTSRKGALEEHLAAVHRGGARILIGTQMLAKGHHFPDVTPRLPAGCRRGAVFR
;
A
#
# COMPACT_ATOMS: atom_id res chain seq x y z
N MET A 1 -19.10 21.71 -3.00
CA MET A 1 -18.45 21.72 -4.33
C MET A 1 -17.12 20.94 -4.41
N CYS A 2 -16.49 20.47 -3.33
CA CYS A 2 -15.17 19.78 -3.39
C CYS A 2 -15.19 18.23 -3.44
N CYS A 3 -16.34 17.55 -3.37
CA CYS A 3 -16.39 16.08 -3.38
C CYS A 3 -16.28 15.44 -4.78
N SER A 4 -16.31 16.20 -5.87
CA SER A 4 -16.45 15.66 -7.23
C SER A 4 -15.28 14.78 -7.71
N MET A 5 -14.11 14.86 -7.09
CA MET A 5 -12.93 14.06 -7.47
C MET A 5 -12.91 12.63 -6.91
N HIS A 6 -13.81 12.26 -6.00
CA HIS A 6 -13.81 10.93 -5.36
C HIS A 6 -15.09 10.13 -5.61
N TYR A 7 -16.11 10.76 -6.17
CA TYR A 7 -17.27 10.08 -6.71
C TYR A 7 -17.00 9.68 -8.16
N PRO A 8 -17.55 8.55 -8.65
CA PRO A 8 -17.64 8.34 -10.09
C PRO A 8 -18.23 9.59 -10.73
N LEU A 9 -17.64 10.10 -11.83
CA LEU A 9 -18.04 11.34 -12.51
C LEU A 9 -19.55 11.47 -12.77
N CYS A 10 -20.27 10.34 -12.86
CA CYS A 10 -21.73 10.30 -13.00
C CYS A 10 -22.52 10.78 -11.76
N CYS A 11 -22.00 10.66 -10.54
CA CYS A 11 -22.69 11.11 -9.32
C CYS A 11 -22.50 12.61 -9.03
N ALA A 12 -21.55 13.28 -9.68
CA ALA A 12 -21.28 14.70 -9.48
C ALA A 12 -22.30 15.61 -10.21
N ARG A 13 -23.08 15.08 -11.14
CA ARG A 13 -24.26 15.73 -11.72
C ARG A 13 -25.48 15.20 -10.97
N ALA A 14 -26.43 16.07 -10.60
CA ALA A 14 -27.60 15.79 -9.76
C ALA A 14 -28.63 14.78 -10.31
N ASN A 15 -28.22 13.84 -11.17
CA ASN A 15 -29.02 12.71 -11.60
C ASN A 15 -28.67 11.49 -10.73
N PRO A 16 -29.65 10.67 -10.33
CA PRO A 16 -29.36 9.41 -9.67
C PRO A 16 -28.38 8.60 -10.55
N PRO A 17 -27.36 7.92 -9.98
CA PRO A 17 -26.49 7.05 -10.75
C PRO A 17 -27.30 5.87 -11.26
N ALA A 18 -27.93 6.04 -12.41
CA ALA A 18 -28.46 4.93 -13.18
C ALA A 18 -27.25 4.12 -13.65
N PRO A 19 -27.31 2.77 -13.57
CA PRO A 19 -26.29 1.96 -14.21
C PRO A 19 -26.18 2.43 -15.65
N ARG A 20 -25.02 3.00 -16.03
CA ARG A 20 -24.75 3.31 -17.43
C ARG A 20 -24.73 1.99 -18.16
N ARG A 21 -25.88 1.64 -18.75
CA ARG A 21 -26.15 0.62 -19.76
C ARG A 21 -24.88 -0.12 -20.16
N CYS A 22 -24.52 -1.13 -19.38
CA CYS A 22 -23.43 -2.02 -19.72
C CYS A 22 -23.89 -2.82 -20.94
N GLY A 23 -23.48 -2.37 -22.12
CA GLY A 23 -23.74 -3.10 -23.35
C GLY A 23 -22.95 -4.41 -23.32
N THR A 24 -23.64 -5.54 -23.29
CA THR A 24 -23.06 -6.85 -23.53
C THR A 24 -23.25 -7.19 -25.00
N GLY A 25 -22.16 -7.45 -25.70
CA GLY A 25 -22.19 -8.02 -27.03
C GLY A 25 -22.43 -9.53 -26.96
N PHE A 26 -23.32 -10.05 -27.80
CA PHE A 26 -23.48 -11.49 -28.02
C PHE A 26 -23.64 -11.77 -29.52
N ALA A 27 -23.24 -12.98 -29.95
CA ALA A 27 -23.46 -13.43 -31.32
C ALA A 27 -24.96 -13.74 -31.53
N THR A 28 -25.54 -13.22 -32.61
CA THR A 28 -26.89 -13.59 -33.04
C THR A 28 -26.92 -15.01 -33.59
N GLU A 29 -28.09 -15.59 -33.81
CA GLU A 29 -28.22 -16.94 -34.42
C GLU A 29 -27.45 -17.04 -35.75
N GLN A 30 -27.54 -15.99 -36.59
CA GLN A 30 -26.75 -15.91 -37.83
C GLN A 30 -25.25 -15.80 -37.53
N GLY A 31 -24.85 -15.02 -36.52
CA GLY A 31 -23.48 -14.91 -36.04
C GLY A 31 -22.88 -16.22 -35.51
N GLN A 32 -23.70 -17.15 -35.01
CA GLN A 32 -23.25 -18.47 -34.56
C GLN A 32 -22.99 -19.46 -35.71
N VAL A 33 -23.71 -19.31 -36.83
CA VAL A 33 -23.69 -20.28 -37.93
C VAL A 33 -22.76 -19.85 -39.09
N VAL A 34 -22.55 -18.54 -39.29
CA VAL A 34 -21.74 -18.02 -40.40
C VAL A 34 -20.29 -18.51 -40.39
N ASP A 35 -19.74 -18.95 -41.52
CA ASP A 35 -18.34 -19.34 -41.59
C ASP A 35 -17.42 -18.13 -41.30
N LEU A 36 -16.54 -18.28 -40.31
CA LEU A 36 -15.55 -17.28 -39.91
C LEU A 36 -14.64 -16.88 -41.10
N ASN A 37 -14.40 -17.79 -42.04
CA ASN A 37 -13.63 -17.54 -43.24
C ASN A 37 -14.36 -16.68 -44.29
N GLY A 38 -15.68 -16.48 -44.14
CA GLY A 38 -16.47 -15.53 -44.95
C GLY A 38 -16.15 -14.05 -44.64
N LEU A 39 -15.50 -13.77 -43.52
CA LEU A 39 -15.13 -12.42 -43.06
C LEU A 39 -13.70 -12.00 -43.49
N LYS A 40 -13.15 -12.63 -44.53
CA LYS A 40 -11.76 -12.52 -45.05
C LYS A 40 -11.14 -11.12 -45.12
N ARG A 41 -11.94 -10.06 -45.25
CA ARG A 41 -11.44 -8.67 -45.35
C ARG A 41 -11.15 -8.00 -44.00
N SER A 42 -11.40 -8.65 -42.85
CA SER A 42 -11.15 -8.05 -41.54
C SER A 42 -10.84 -9.10 -40.46
N ARG A 43 -9.55 -9.34 -40.20
CA ARG A 43 -9.06 -10.25 -39.15
C ARG A 43 -9.65 -9.92 -37.77
N LYS A 44 -9.84 -8.63 -37.48
CA LYS A 44 -10.44 -8.15 -36.21
C LYS A 44 -11.93 -8.48 -36.07
N GLN A 45 -12.70 -8.51 -37.17
CA GLN A 45 -14.10 -8.95 -37.14
C GLN A 45 -14.20 -10.46 -36.91
N GLN A 46 -13.28 -11.24 -37.48
CA GLN A 46 -13.22 -12.68 -37.27
C GLN A 46 -12.88 -13.03 -35.81
N GLN A 47 -11.88 -12.36 -35.23
CA GLN A 47 -11.51 -12.51 -33.82
C GLN A 47 -12.66 -12.09 -32.88
N ALA A 48 -13.32 -10.96 -33.18
CA ALA A 48 -14.47 -10.49 -32.40
C ALA A 48 -15.64 -11.48 -32.42
N LEU A 49 -15.99 -12.02 -33.60
CA LEU A 49 -17.09 -12.99 -33.72
C LEU A 49 -16.74 -14.33 -33.06
N ALA A 50 -15.49 -14.78 -33.18
CA ALA A 50 -15.02 -15.99 -32.50
C ALA A 50 -15.10 -15.85 -30.97
N ALA A 51 -14.70 -14.70 -30.43
CA ALA A 51 -14.82 -14.41 -29.01
C ALA A 51 -16.29 -14.34 -28.55
N LEU A 52 -17.17 -13.72 -29.35
CA LEU A 52 -18.61 -13.63 -29.04
C LEU A 52 -19.34 -14.98 -29.06
N ARG A 53 -18.81 -15.98 -29.78
CA ARG A 53 -19.33 -17.36 -29.75
C ARG A 53 -18.96 -18.11 -28.49
N GLN A 54 -17.86 -17.74 -27.85
CA GLN A 54 -17.39 -18.37 -26.61
C GLN A 54 -18.09 -17.81 -25.37
N GLY A 55 -18.66 -16.60 -25.47
CA GLY A 55 -19.43 -16.01 -24.39
C GLY A 55 -19.81 -14.55 -24.64
N LYS A 56 -20.63 -13.99 -23.75
CA LYS A 56 -20.98 -12.57 -23.75
C LYS A 56 -19.73 -11.72 -23.46
N ILE A 57 -19.53 -10.66 -24.24
CA ILE A 57 -18.39 -9.74 -24.06
C ILE A 57 -18.91 -8.41 -23.57
N TRP A 58 -18.36 -7.94 -22.45
CA TRP A 58 -18.72 -6.63 -21.90
C TRP A 58 -17.99 -5.51 -22.63
N ARG A 59 -18.68 -4.39 -22.88
CA ARG A 59 -18.10 -3.23 -23.60
C ARG A 59 -16.77 -2.72 -23.02
N HIS A 60 -16.55 -2.83 -21.71
CA HIS A 60 -15.29 -2.43 -21.07
C HIS A 60 -14.14 -3.41 -21.33
N GLN A 61 -14.42 -4.70 -21.53
CA GLN A 61 -13.42 -5.74 -21.81
C GLN A 61 -12.85 -5.64 -23.23
N VAL A 62 -13.54 -4.93 -24.14
CA VAL A 62 -13.11 -4.77 -25.54
C VAL A 62 -11.72 -4.12 -25.65
N GLY A 63 -11.33 -3.28 -24.68
CA GLY A 63 -9.99 -2.67 -24.65
C GLY A 63 -8.86 -3.65 -24.29
N GLU A 64 -9.18 -4.80 -23.69
CA GLU A 64 -8.21 -5.82 -23.25
C GLU A 64 -8.10 -6.99 -24.25
N LEU A 65 -8.98 -7.03 -25.25
CA LEU A 65 -9.06 -8.09 -26.26
C LEU A 65 -8.35 -7.66 -27.56
N GLU A 66 -8.06 -8.63 -28.42
CA GLU A 66 -7.32 -8.40 -29.69
C GLU A 66 -8.12 -7.65 -30.78
N PHE A 67 -9.33 -7.17 -30.46
CA PHE A 67 -10.22 -6.46 -31.38
C PHE A 67 -10.77 -5.18 -30.76
N ASN A 68 -11.29 -4.28 -31.59
CA ASN A 68 -11.78 -2.97 -31.17
C ASN A 68 -13.29 -2.82 -31.32
N GLU A 69 -13.84 -1.76 -30.73
CA GLU A 69 -15.28 -1.50 -30.76
C GLU A 69 -15.84 -1.28 -32.18
N ALA A 70 -15.01 -0.77 -33.09
CA ALA A 70 -15.37 -0.66 -34.51
C ALA A 70 -15.67 -2.01 -35.16
N ALA A 71 -14.96 -3.08 -34.77
CA ALA A 71 -15.23 -4.44 -35.24
C ALA A 71 -16.60 -4.94 -34.74
N LEU A 72 -16.94 -4.67 -33.48
CA LEU A 72 -18.25 -5.02 -32.91
C LEU A 72 -19.40 -4.25 -33.58
N GLN A 73 -19.23 -2.96 -33.85
CA GLN A 73 -20.23 -2.17 -34.58
C GLN A 73 -20.41 -2.65 -36.02
N ALA A 74 -19.32 -3.04 -36.70
CA ALA A 74 -19.39 -3.59 -38.05
C ALA A 74 -20.09 -4.96 -38.08
N LEU A 75 -19.85 -5.83 -37.09
CA LEU A 75 -20.58 -7.10 -36.93
C LEU A 75 -22.07 -6.86 -36.64
N ARG A 76 -22.40 -5.83 -35.84
CA ARG A 76 -23.78 -5.40 -35.60
C ARG A 76 -24.47 -4.90 -36.87
N GLY A 77 -23.79 -4.09 -37.67
CA GLY A 77 -24.32 -3.64 -38.97
C GLY A 77 -24.58 -4.79 -39.96
N LYS A 78 -23.88 -5.91 -39.79
CA LYS A 78 -24.07 -7.15 -40.57
C LYS A 78 -25.08 -8.12 -39.97
N GLY A 79 -25.72 -7.77 -38.84
CA GLY A 79 -26.65 -8.65 -38.12
C GLY A 79 -25.99 -9.86 -37.44
N LEU A 80 -24.66 -9.90 -37.31
CA LEU A 80 -23.90 -11.04 -36.75
C LEU A 80 -23.66 -10.92 -35.23
N ALA A 81 -23.86 -9.73 -34.67
CA ALA A 81 -23.71 -9.47 -33.24
C ALA A 81 -24.74 -8.43 -32.80
N GLU A 82 -25.20 -8.52 -31.56
CA GLU A 82 -26.14 -7.56 -30.99
C GLU A 82 -25.65 -7.05 -29.63
N LEU A 83 -26.04 -5.82 -29.29
CA LEU A 83 -25.70 -5.18 -28.02
C LEU A 83 -26.97 -5.11 -27.17
N ALA A 84 -27.08 -5.98 -26.17
CA ALA A 84 -28.13 -5.88 -25.16
C ALA A 84 -27.64 -5.08 -23.95
N CYS A 85 -28.58 -4.42 -23.30
CA CYS A 85 -28.38 -3.88 -21.96
C CYS A 85 -29.00 -4.86 -20.98
N GLU A 86 -28.21 -5.82 -20.48
CA GLU A 86 -28.65 -6.68 -19.39
C GLU A 86 -28.38 -5.96 -18.06
N ALA A 87 -29.43 -5.81 -17.25
CA ALA A 87 -29.22 -5.50 -15.84
C ALA A 87 -28.55 -6.73 -15.22
N PRO A 88 -27.38 -6.60 -14.57
CA PRO A 88 -26.76 -7.74 -13.91
C PRO A 88 -27.76 -8.33 -12.90
N ALA A 89 -27.88 -9.66 -12.92
CA ALA A 89 -28.73 -10.36 -11.96
C ALA A 89 -28.19 -10.10 -10.55
N LEU A 90 -29.04 -9.57 -9.67
CA LEU A 90 -28.71 -9.35 -8.28
C LEU A 90 -28.45 -10.72 -7.63
N THR A 91 -27.19 -10.97 -7.27
CA THR A 91 -26.78 -12.20 -6.60
C THR A 91 -26.71 -11.93 -5.11
N ASP A 92 -27.65 -12.50 -4.35
CA ASP A 92 -27.61 -12.40 -2.89
C ASP A 92 -26.66 -13.46 -2.33
N TRP A 93 -25.46 -13.03 -2.00
CA TRP A 93 -24.40 -13.89 -1.45
C TRP A 93 -24.72 -14.41 -0.05
N ARG A 94 -25.67 -13.79 0.66
CA ARG A 94 -25.99 -14.13 2.06
C ARG A 94 -26.55 -15.54 2.20
N SER A 95 -27.31 -16.01 1.21
CA SER A 95 -27.95 -17.34 1.23
C SER A 95 -26.98 -18.49 1.00
N ALA A 96 -25.88 -18.26 0.28
CA ALA A 96 -24.85 -19.24 -0.05
C ALA A 96 -23.52 -19.00 0.68
N TYR A 97 -23.51 -18.09 1.67
CA TYR A 97 -22.29 -17.71 2.37
C TYR A 97 -21.65 -18.91 3.07
N SER A 98 -20.39 -19.14 2.73
CA SER A 98 -19.56 -20.16 3.35
C SER A 98 -18.11 -19.66 3.43
N VAL A 99 -17.39 -20.18 4.41
CA VAL A 99 -15.95 -19.93 4.55
C VAL A 99 -15.24 -21.12 3.91
N ALA A 100 -14.36 -20.84 2.95
CA ALA A 100 -13.58 -21.86 2.27
C ALA A 100 -12.21 -22.07 2.94
N GLY A 101 -11.69 -23.29 2.84
CA GLY A 101 -10.37 -23.69 3.36
C GLY A 101 -10.34 -24.08 4.84
N GLU A 102 -9.22 -24.66 5.27
CA GLU A 102 -8.98 -24.97 6.69
C GLU A 102 -8.82 -23.67 7.50
N ARG A 103 -9.56 -23.57 8.62
CA ARG A 103 -9.38 -22.48 9.57
C ARG A 103 -8.01 -22.62 10.22
N LEU A 104 -7.17 -21.60 10.07
CA LEU A 104 -5.94 -21.52 10.85
C LEU A 104 -6.32 -21.46 12.34
N ARG A 105 -5.72 -22.34 13.14
CA ARG A 105 -5.94 -22.34 14.59
C ARG A 105 -5.38 -21.04 15.17
N LEU A 106 -6.27 -20.18 15.65
CA LEU A 106 -5.90 -18.96 16.34
C LEU A 106 -5.17 -19.31 17.65
N ASN A 107 -4.11 -18.56 17.96
CA ASN A 107 -3.51 -18.62 19.28
C ASN A 107 -4.40 -17.89 20.31
N THR A 108 -4.06 -18.00 21.61
CA THR A 108 -4.85 -17.41 22.69
C THR A 108 -5.03 -15.89 22.57
N GLU A 109 -3.99 -15.15 22.15
CA GLU A 109 -4.05 -13.70 21.99
C GLU A 109 -4.98 -13.29 20.84
N GLN A 110 -4.89 -14.00 19.71
CA GLN A 110 -5.75 -13.80 18.54
C GLN A 110 -7.21 -14.15 18.85
N ALA A 111 -7.46 -15.29 19.51
CA ALA A 111 -8.81 -15.69 19.91
C ALA A 111 -9.44 -14.68 20.88
N THR A 112 -8.65 -14.17 21.83
CA THR A 112 -9.08 -13.12 22.78
C THR A 112 -9.43 -11.83 22.03
N ALA A 113 -8.61 -11.43 21.06
CA ALA A 113 -8.87 -10.25 20.24
C ALA A 113 -10.18 -10.38 19.44
N VAL A 114 -10.39 -11.51 18.76
CA VAL A 114 -11.62 -11.80 18.02
C VAL A 114 -12.83 -11.80 18.94
N GLY A 115 -12.75 -12.44 20.11
CA GLY A 115 -13.84 -12.49 21.09
C GLY A 115 -14.19 -11.11 21.66
N ALA A 116 -13.19 -10.30 21.98
CA ALA A 116 -13.39 -8.94 22.49
C ALA A 116 -14.12 -8.05 21.46
N ILE A 117 -13.71 -8.13 20.18
CA ILE A 117 -14.35 -7.37 19.10
C ILE A 117 -15.77 -7.88 18.85
N HIS A 118 -15.97 -9.20 18.80
CA HIS A 118 -17.28 -9.82 18.62
C HIS A 118 -18.28 -9.40 19.71
N SER A 119 -17.84 -9.32 20.97
CA SER A 119 -18.68 -8.87 22.10
C SER A 119 -19.16 -7.41 22.00
N ALA A 120 -18.61 -6.64 21.06
CA ALA A 120 -18.93 -5.24 20.83
C ALA A 120 -19.34 -4.96 19.37
N ALA A 121 -19.80 -5.98 18.64
CA ALA A 121 -20.12 -5.87 17.21
C ALA A 121 -21.31 -4.93 16.89
N ASP A 122 -22.25 -4.79 17.82
CA ASP A 122 -23.49 -4.01 17.62
C ASP A 122 -23.45 -2.60 18.21
N ARG A 123 -22.25 -2.09 18.53
CA ARG A 123 -22.06 -0.73 19.03
C ARG A 123 -20.74 -0.16 18.53
N PHE A 124 -20.63 1.16 18.57
CA PHE A 124 -19.36 1.80 18.32
C PHE A 124 -18.29 1.30 19.29
N SER A 125 -17.17 0.82 18.74
CA SER A 125 -15.97 0.50 19.51
C SER A 125 -14.72 0.67 18.64
N ALA A 126 -13.74 1.43 19.14
CA ALA A 126 -12.48 1.65 18.44
C ALA A 126 -11.37 0.82 19.08
N TRP A 127 -10.75 -0.04 18.27
CA TRP A 127 -9.73 -1.00 18.72
C TRP A 127 -8.40 -0.74 18.03
N LEU A 128 -7.33 -0.58 18.81
CA LEU A 128 -5.96 -0.68 18.31
C LEU A 128 -5.51 -2.14 18.39
N LEU A 129 -5.32 -2.81 17.26
CA LEU A 129 -4.69 -4.12 17.19
C LEU A 129 -3.18 -3.96 16.98
N ALA A 130 -2.44 -3.87 18.09
CA ALA A 130 -1.00 -3.72 18.11
C ALA A 130 -0.32 -5.10 18.02
N GLY A 131 0.36 -5.38 16.91
CA GLY A 131 1.02 -6.67 16.70
C GLY A 131 2.23 -6.57 15.79
N ILE A 132 3.36 -7.10 16.26
CA ILE A 132 4.61 -7.14 15.49
C ILE A 132 4.40 -7.82 14.13
N THR A 133 5.20 -7.49 13.12
CA THR A 133 5.10 -8.16 11.80
C THR A 133 5.21 -9.67 11.96
N GLY A 134 4.28 -10.40 11.35
CA GLY A 134 4.17 -11.85 11.46
C GLY A 134 3.37 -12.33 12.67
N SER A 135 2.81 -11.47 13.53
CA SER A 135 1.95 -11.87 14.67
C SER A 135 0.56 -12.39 14.28
N GLY A 136 0.21 -12.34 12.99
CA GLY A 136 -1.08 -12.81 12.48
C GLY A 136 -2.23 -11.82 12.63
N LYS A 137 -1.96 -10.49 12.61
CA LYS A 137 -3.02 -9.46 12.56
C LYS A 137 -4.07 -9.74 11.48
N THR A 138 -3.62 -10.16 10.29
CA THR A 138 -4.49 -10.51 9.17
C THR A 138 -5.46 -11.64 9.53
N GLU A 139 -5.04 -12.65 10.30
CA GLU A 139 -5.95 -13.73 10.72
C GLU A 139 -7.03 -13.26 11.69
N VAL A 140 -6.70 -12.28 12.55
CA VAL A 140 -7.70 -11.62 13.39
C VAL A 140 -8.69 -10.85 12.53
N TYR A 141 -8.23 -10.12 11.50
CA TYR A 141 -9.14 -9.41 10.58
C TYR A 141 -10.09 -10.37 9.87
N LEU A 142 -9.55 -11.44 9.27
CA LEU A 142 -10.35 -12.44 8.56
C LEU A 142 -11.40 -13.07 9.50
N SER A 143 -10.99 -13.44 10.71
CA SER A 143 -11.90 -14.02 11.71
C SER A 143 -12.98 -13.05 12.18
N VAL A 144 -12.67 -11.75 12.32
CA VAL A 144 -13.68 -10.72 12.63
C VAL A 144 -14.65 -10.55 11.48
N LEU A 145 -14.13 -10.49 10.24
CA LEU A 145 -14.95 -10.38 9.05
C LEU A 145 -15.89 -11.58 8.90
N GLU A 146 -15.43 -12.81 9.19
CA GLU A 146 -16.27 -14.01 9.20
C GLU A 146 -17.50 -13.85 10.09
N ASN A 147 -17.32 -13.35 11.32
CA ASN A 147 -18.43 -13.12 12.24
C ASN A 147 -19.42 -12.08 11.72
N VAL A 148 -18.93 -11.00 11.10
CA VAL A 148 -19.77 -9.92 10.56
C VAL A 148 -20.53 -10.38 9.30
N LEU A 149 -19.86 -11.10 8.41
CA LEU A 149 -20.44 -11.65 7.18
C LEU A 149 -21.48 -12.72 7.49
N ALA A 150 -21.29 -13.51 8.55
CA ALA A 150 -22.27 -14.48 9.04
C ALA A 150 -23.59 -13.82 9.49
N GLN A 151 -23.56 -12.54 9.87
CA GLN A 151 -24.76 -11.74 10.17
C GLN A 151 -25.39 -11.11 8.91
N GLY A 152 -24.84 -11.37 7.72
CA GLY A 152 -25.29 -10.78 6.45
C GLY A 152 -24.88 -9.32 6.24
N ARG A 153 -24.02 -8.78 7.12
CA ARG A 153 -23.51 -7.40 7.07
C ARG A 153 -22.25 -7.31 6.22
N GLN A 154 -21.97 -6.13 5.69
CA GLN A 154 -20.84 -5.87 4.80
C GLN A 154 -19.60 -5.41 5.60
N ALA A 155 -18.41 -5.56 5.02
CA ALA A 155 -17.16 -5.10 5.63
C ALA A 155 -16.38 -4.16 4.70
N LEU A 156 -15.77 -3.13 5.29
CA LEU A 156 -14.79 -2.27 4.61
C LEU A 156 -13.40 -2.56 5.16
N VAL A 157 -12.46 -2.91 4.28
CA VAL A 157 -11.06 -3.09 4.62
C VAL A 157 -10.23 -2.05 3.87
N MET A 158 -9.60 -1.15 4.61
CA MET A 158 -8.71 -0.15 4.10
C MET A 158 -7.27 -0.61 4.27
N VAL A 159 -6.50 -0.55 3.19
CA VAL A 159 -5.07 -0.86 3.19
C VAL A 159 -4.31 0.32 2.57
N PRO A 160 -3.00 0.48 2.85
CA PRO A 160 -2.18 1.45 2.14
C PRO A 160 -2.18 1.19 0.63
N GLU A 161 -1.86 2.20 -0.18
CA GLU A 161 -1.86 2.06 -1.66
C GLU A 161 -0.95 0.92 -2.15
N ILE A 162 0.18 0.73 -1.48
CA ILE A 162 1.13 -0.37 -1.70
C ILE A 162 0.72 -1.70 -1.03
N GLY A 163 -0.28 -1.66 -0.14
CA GLY A 163 -0.79 -2.83 0.58
C GLY A 163 -1.79 -3.65 -0.23
N LEU A 164 -2.29 -3.13 -1.36
CA LEU A 164 -3.13 -3.87 -2.33
C LEU A 164 -2.30 -4.84 -3.18
N THR A 165 -1.55 -5.72 -2.52
CA THR A 165 -0.82 -6.77 -3.24
C THR A 165 -1.80 -7.83 -3.75
N PRO A 166 -1.58 -8.41 -4.95
CA PRO A 166 -2.38 -9.52 -5.45
C PRO A 166 -2.46 -10.69 -4.45
N GLN A 167 -1.40 -10.90 -3.67
CA GLN A 167 -1.37 -11.89 -2.59
C GLN A 167 -2.38 -11.61 -1.48
N THR A 168 -2.49 -10.35 -1.03
CA THR A 168 -3.49 -9.97 -0.03
C THR A 168 -4.89 -10.17 -0.59
N ILE A 169 -5.15 -9.70 -1.80
CA ILE A 169 -6.47 -9.84 -2.46
C ILE A 169 -6.84 -11.32 -2.62
N ALA A 170 -5.90 -12.15 -3.09
CA ALA A 170 -6.10 -13.58 -3.26
C ALA A 170 -6.45 -14.26 -1.93
N ARG A 171 -5.79 -13.90 -0.83
CA ARG A 171 -6.09 -14.44 0.50
C ARG A 171 -7.53 -14.14 0.95
N PHE A 172 -8.01 -12.92 0.74
CA PHE A 172 -9.40 -12.57 1.04
C PHE A 172 -10.39 -13.34 0.15
N ARG A 173 -10.12 -13.40 -1.17
CA ARG A 173 -10.98 -14.15 -2.11
C ARG A 173 -11.01 -15.65 -1.85
N GLN A 174 -9.90 -16.24 -1.38
CA GLN A 174 -9.82 -17.66 -1.03
C GLN A 174 -10.54 -17.96 0.28
N ARG A 175 -10.55 -17.03 1.24
CA ARG A 175 -11.16 -17.24 2.55
C ARG A 175 -12.69 -17.20 2.50
N PHE A 176 -13.25 -16.28 1.72
CA PHE A 176 -14.68 -16.01 1.70
C PHE A 176 -15.30 -16.45 0.38
N ASN A 177 -16.26 -17.36 0.43
CA ASN A 177 -17.15 -17.61 -0.70
C ASN A 177 -18.24 -16.52 -0.76
N ALA A 178 -17.80 -15.27 -0.93
CA ALA A 178 -18.63 -14.08 -0.99
C ALA A 178 -18.00 -13.04 -1.93
N PRO A 179 -18.78 -12.16 -2.58
CA PRO A 179 -18.25 -11.16 -3.50
C PRO A 179 -17.32 -10.15 -2.79
N VAL A 180 -16.07 -10.08 -3.26
CA VAL A 180 -15.05 -9.14 -2.78
C VAL A 180 -14.72 -8.14 -3.90
N GLU A 181 -15.10 -6.89 -3.70
CA GLU A 181 -14.78 -5.78 -4.61
C GLU A 181 -13.49 -5.09 -4.15
N VAL A 182 -12.60 -4.75 -5.10
CA VAL A 182 -11.32 -4.10 -4.80
C VAL A 182 -11.29 -2.73 -5.46
N LEU A 183 -11.10 -1.66 -4.67
CA LEU A 183 -11.05 -0.29 -5.14
C LEU A 183 -9.62 0.26 -5.08
N HIS A 184 -9.01 0.46 -6.25
CA HIS A 184 -7.68 1.07 -6.39
C HIS A 184 -7.62 2.14 -7.48
N SER A 185 -6.52 2.90 -7.49
CA SER A 185 -6.26 3.98 -8.44
C SER A 185 -6.21 3.52 -9.89
N GLY A 186 -5.90 2.25 -10.14
CA GLY A 186 -5.81 1.66 -11.48
C GLY A 186 -7.14 1.32 -12.16
N LEU A 187 -8.27 1.34 -11.43
CA LEU A 187 -9.59 1.08 -12.02
C LEU A 187 -10.11 2.28 -12.83
N ASN A 188 -10.82 1.98 -13.91
CA ASN A 188 -11.54 2.98 -14.70
C ASN A 188 -12.85 3.42 -14.01
N ASP A 189 -13.44 4.52 -14.48
CA ASP A 189 -14.64 5.10 -13.85
C ASP A 189 -15.87 4.18 -13.90
N SER A 190 -15.96 3.29 -14.90
CA SER A 190 -17.07 2.35 -15.03
C SER A 190 -16.96 1.21 -14.02
N GLU A 191 -15.75 0.68 -13.82
CA GLU A 191 -15.44 -0.32 -12.79
C GLU A 191 -15.69 0.25 -11.39
N ARG A 192 -15.21 1.47 -11.12
CA ARG A 192 -15.45 2.16 -9.85
C ARG A 192 -16.94 2.36 -9.60
N LEU A 193 -17.70 2.80 -10.61
CA LEU A 193 -19.15 2.96 -10.50
C LEU A 193 -19.85 1.61 -10.23
N SER A 194 -19.43 0.54 -10.91
CA SER A 194 -19.96 -0.80 -10.72
C SER A 194 -19.76 -1.30 -9.29
N ALA A 195 -18.52 -1.23 -8.78
CA ALA A 195 -18.20 -1.59 -7.40
C ALA A 195 -18.95 -0.72 -6.38
N TRP A 196 -19.09 0.58 -6.65
CA TRP A 196 -19.84 1.51 -5.82
C TRP A 196 -21.33 1.13 -5.72
N LEU A 197 -21.95 0.78 -6.85
CA LEU A 197 -23.36 0.34 -6.89
C LEU A 197 -23.55 -1.01 -6.20
N LYS A 198 -22.67 -1.99 -6.45
CA LYS A 198 -22.71 -3.29 -5.78
C LYS A 198 -22.60 -3.17 -4.26
N ALA A 199 -21.71 -2.31 -3.77
CA ALA A 199 -21.59 -2.04 -2.34
C ALA A 199 -22.86 -1.38 -1.78
N LYS A 200 -23.40 -0.36 -2.46
CA LYS A 200 -24.65 0.30 -2.09
C LYS A 200 -25.85 -0.64 -2.02
N ASN A 201 -25.95 -1.56 -2.97
CA ASN A 201 -27.07 -2.49 -3.10
C ASN A 201 -26.92 -3.72 -2.19
N GLY A 202 -25.76 -3.90 -1.54
CA GLY A 202 -25.47 -5.05 -0.69
C GLY A 202 -25.07 -6.32 -1.45
N GLU A 203 -24.72 -6.20 -2.73
CA GLU A 203 -24.21 -7.28 -3.59
C GLU A 203 -22.73 -7.57 -3.30
N ALA A 204 -21.96 -6.55 -2.91
CA ALA A 204 -20.59 -6.73 -2.45
C ALA A 204 -20.57 -7.04 -0.95
N ALA A 205 -20.01 -8.18 -0.55
CA ALA A 205 -19.89 -8.55 0.85
C ALA A 205 -18.73 -7.80 1.53
N ILE A 206 -17.60 -7.71 0.83
CA ILE A 206 -16.38 -7.05 1.29
C ILE A 206 -15.94 -6.05 0.24
N VAL A 207 -15.59 -4.85 0.69
CA VAL A 207 -14.88 -3.86 -0.14
C VAL A 207 -13.48 -3.68 0.43
N ILE A 208 -12.46 -3.96 -0.38
CA ILE A 208 -11.06 -3.71 -0.04
C ILE A 208 -10.60 -2.50 -0.84
N GLY A 209 -9.95 -1.52 -0.24
CA GLY A 209 -9.43 -0.41 -1.02
C GLY A 209 -8.46 0.50 -0.28
N THR A 210 -8.03 1.55 -0.98
CA THR A 210 -7.11 2.56 -0.41
C THR A 210 -7.89 3.66 0.30
N ARG A 211 -7.25 4.81 0.55
CA ARG A 211 -7.82 5.98 1.22
C ARG A 211 -9.24 6.38 0.75
N SER A 212 -9.52 6.34 -0.55
CA SER A 212 -10.80 6.81 -1.12
C SER A 212 -11.97 5.84 -0.92
N SER A 213 -11.71 4.55 -0.64
CA SER A 213 -12.78 3.56 -0.39
C SER A 213 -13.60 3.87 0.85
N LEU A 214 -13.11 4.77 1.72
CA LEU A 214 -13.83 5.29 2.87
C LEU A 214 -15.20 5.88 2.52
N PHE A 215 -15.37 6.41 1.31
CA PHE A 215 -16.62 7.05 0.89
C PHE A 215 -17.57 6.10 0.16
N THR A 216 -17.24 4.81 0.10
CA THR A 216 -18.10 3.80 -0.52
C THR A 216 -19.40 3.68 0.30
N PRO A 217 -20.58 3.76 -0.35
CA PRO A 217 -21.85 3.50 0.29
C PRO A 217 -21.99 2.00 0.56
N PHE A 218 -22.66 1.66 1.64
CA PHE A 218 -23.00 0.29 1.99
C PHE A 218 -24.50 0.22 2.29
N LYS A 219 -25.12 -0.92 1.99
CA LYS A 219 -26.50 -1.22 2.39
C LYS A 219 -26.60 -1.41 3.90
N ASP A 220 -25.66 -2.18 4.44
CA ASP A 220 -25.52 -2.45 5.88
C ASP A 220 -24.06 -2.75 6.19
N LEU A 221 -23.33 -1.76 6.69
CA LEU A 221 -21.93 -1.89 7.06
C LEU A 221 -21.84 -2.41 8.49
N GLY A 222 -21.04 -3.45 8.71
CA GLY A 222 -20.86 -4.09 10.02
C GLY A 222 -19.50 -3.86 10.68
N VAL A 223 -18.45 -3.58 9.90
CA VAL A 223 -17.11 -3.32 10.44
C VAL A 223 -16.25 -2.53 9.46
N ILE A 224 -15.39 -1.69 10.02
CA ILE A 224 -14.28 -1.07 9.27
C ILE A 224 -12.95 -1.58 9.83
N VAL A 225 -12.06 -2.04 8.96
CA VAL A 225 -10.69 -2.41 9.32
C VAL A 225 -9.72 -1.52 8.55
N ILE A 226 -8.75 -0.94 9.24
CA ILE A 226 -7.65 -0.19 8.63
C ILE A 226 -6.35 -0.90 8.96
N ASP A 227 -5.70 -1.48 7.96
CA ASP A 227 -4.38 -2.07 8.14
C ASP A 227 -3.27 -1.03 8.00
N GLU A 228 -2.17 -1.26 8.71
CA GLU A 228 -1.02 -0.35 8.79
C GLU A 228 -1.45 1.12 9.03
N GLU A 229 -2.27 1.34 10.07
CA GLU A 229 -2.95 2.64 10.33
C GLU A 229 -2.02 3.85 10.42
N HIS A 230 -0.74 3.63 10.77
CA HIS A 230 0.30 4.66 10.83
C HIS A 230 0.75 5.17 9.46
N ASP A 231 0.26 4.57 8.37
CA ASP A 231 0.71 4.93 7.03
C ASP A 231 0.25 6.34 6.64
N SER A 232 1.24 7.19 6.34
CA SER A 232 1.06 8.52 5.76
C SER A 232 0.17 8.56 4.50
N SER A 233 0.02 7.45 3.76
CA SER A 233 -0.86 7.37 2.59
C SER A 233 -2.33 7.63 2.94
N TYR A 234 -2.74 7.45 4.20
CA TYR A 234 -4.08 7.79 4.64
C TYR A 234 -4.35 9.31 4.70
N LYS A 235 -3.31 10.16 4.64
CA LYS A 235 -3.44 11.61 4.53
C LYS A 235 -3.37 12.07 3.07
N GLN A 236 -4.46 12.67 2.57
CA GLN A 236 -4.46 13.35 1.27
C GLN A 236 -3.62 14.64 1.37
N GLN A 237 -2.65 14.81 0.46
CA GLN A 237 -1.73 15.96 0.43
C GLN A 237 -2.18 17.06 -0.55
N GLU A 238 -2.99 16.70 -1.55
CA GLU A 238 -3.43 17.59 -2.63
C GLU A 238 -4.95 17.76 -2.63
N GLY A 239 -5.44 18.97 -2.97
CA GLY A 239 -6.87 19.28 -2.96
C GLY A 239 -7.45 19.23 -1.55
N TRP A 240 -8.48 18.40 -1.34
CA TRP A 240 -9.13 18.26 -0.02
C TRP A 240 -8.29 17.38 0.91
N ARG A 241 -7.54 18.01 1.82
CA ARG A 241 -6.56 17.35 2.70
C ARG A 241 -7.17 16.61 3.89
N TYR A 242 -8.07 15.65 3.67
CA TYR A 242 -8.61 14.80 4.73
C TYR A 242 -7.64 13.70 5.16
N HIS A 243 -7.85 13.16 6.36
CA HIS A 243 -7.17 11.97 6.87
C HIS A 243 -8.17 10.82 6.98
N ALA A 244 -7.97 9.74 6.21
CA ALA A 244 -8.92 8.63 6.15
C ALA A 244 -9.12 7.95 7.50
N ARG A 245 -8.04 7.69 8.26
CA ARG A 245 -8.15 7.08 9.60
C ARG A 245 -9.13 7.82 10.51
N ASP A 246 -8.98 9.14 10.62
CA ASP A 246 -9.78 9.94 11.55
C ASP A 246 -11.25 10.00 11.09
N LEU A 247 -11.47 10.18 9.78
CA LEU A 247 -12.81 10.15 9.19
C LEU A 247 -13.46 8.77 9.28
N ALA A 248 -12.68 7.69 9.25
CA ALA A 248 -13.17 6.32 9.41
C ALA A 248 -13.60 6.04 10.84
N VAL A 249 -12.87 6.53 11.85
CA VAL A 249 -13.31 6.46 13.26
C VAL A 249 -14.61 7.23 13.43
N TRP A 250 -14.72 8.43 12.85
CA TRP A 250 -15.95 9.20 12.88
C TRP A 250 -17.11 8.47 12.17
N ARG A 251 -16.86 7.88 10.99
CA ARG A 251 -17.85 7.09 10.26
C ARG A 251 -18.31 5.89 11.09
N ALA A 252 -17.37 5.14 11.69
CA ALA A 252 -17.69 4.00 12.55
C ALA A 252 -18.55 4.40 13.76
N HIS A 253 -18.26 5.56 14.36
CA HIS A 253 -19.10 6.13 15.41
C HIS A 253 -20.50 6.49 14.90
N SER A 254 -20.61 7.14 13.75
CA SER A 254 -21.91 7.49 13.17
C SER A 254 -22.76 6.26 12.81
N GLU A 255 -22.11 5.20 12.33
CA GLU A 255 -22.76 3.94 11.92
C GLU A 255 -22.95 2.96 13.10
N GLN A 256 -22.46 3.31 14.30
CA GLN A 256 -22.48 2.46 15.50
C GLN A 256 -21.84 1.07 15.32
N ILE A 257 -20.67 1.04 14.67
CA ILE A 257 -19.94 -0.19 14.36
C ILE A 257 -18.53 -0.24 14.98
N PRO A 258 -17.96 -1.43 15.15
CA PRO A 258 -16.54 -1.58 15.47
C PRO A 258 -15.63 -1.05 14.35
N ILE A 259 -14.54 -0.40 14.76
CA ILE A 259 -13.40 -0.08 13.89
C ILE A 259 -12.10 -0.67 14.47
N ILE A 260 -11.32 -1.31 13.60
CA ILE A 260 -10.04 -1.93 13.95
C ILE A 260 -8.92 -1.17 13.26
N LEU A 261 -8.00 -0.61 14.05
CA LEU A 261 -6.78 0.04 13.62
C LEU A 261 -5.63 -0.93 13.82
N GLY A 262 -5.17 -1.54 12.74
CA GLY A 262 -4.11 -2.52 12.73
C GLY A 262 -2.73 -1.89 12.60
N SER A 263 -1.78 -2.25 13.46
CA SER A 263 -0.41 -1.75 13.29
C SER A 263 0.65 -2.57 13.99
N ALA A 264 1.84 -2.69 13.37
CA ALA A 264 3.05 -3.11 14.09
C ALA A 264 3.76 -1.93 14.79
N THR A 265 3.57 -0.72 14.26
CA THR A 265 4.16 0.52 14.78
C THR A 265 3.07 1.59 14.85
N PRO A 266 2.19 1.54 15.86
CA PRO A 266 1.05 2.45 15.96
C PRO A 266 1.46 3.92 15.93
N ALA A 267 0.61 4.77 15.32
CA ALA A 267 0.79 6.20 15.31
C ALA A 267 0.70 6.77 16.74
N LEU A 268 1.43 7.85 17.01
CA LEU A 268 1.48 8.45 18.34
C LEU A 268 0.11 8.97 18.79
N GLU A 269 -0.65 9.56 17.88
CA GLU A 269 -2.00 10.02 18.13
C GLU A 269 -2.99 8.87 18.40
N THR A 270 -2.78 7.70 17.80
CA THR A 270 -3.56 6.48 18.08
C THR A 270 -3.25 5.95 19.47
N LEU A 271 -1.96 5.89 19.85
CA LEU A 271 -1.53 5.53 21.21
C LEU A 271 -2.03 6.53 22.26
N HIS A 272 -2.05 7.82 21.91
CA HIS A 272 -2.59 8.86 22.78
C HIS A 272 -4.09 8.65 23.04
N ASN A 273 -4.88 8.33 22.01
CA ASN A 273 -6.30 8.02 22.16
C ASN A 273 -6.54 6.74 22.98
N VAL A 274 -5.67 5.74 22.87
CA VAL A 274 -5.67 4.57 23.78
C VAL A 274 -5.42 5.01 25.22
N ARG A 275 -4.39 5.83 25.45
CA ARG A 275 -4.06 6.35 26.79
C ARG A 275 -5.20 7.20 27.39
N GLN A 276 -5.94 7.92 26.54
CA GLN A 276 -7.13 8.67 26.94
C GLN A 276 -8.38 7.81 27.15
N GLY A 277 -8.31 6.50 26.89
CA GLY A 277 -9.45 5.57 27.02
C GLY A 277 -10.49 5.69 25.90
N LYS A 278 -10.23 6.48 24.85
CA LYS A 278 -11.10 6.58 23.66
C LYS A 278 -11.05 5.29 22.84
N TYR A 279 -9.85 4.69 22.73
CA TYR A 279 -9.62 3.44 22.01
C TYR A 279 -9.21 2.34 23.00
N ARG A 280 -9.54 1.10 22.69
CA ARG A 280 -9.10 -0.08 23.44
C ARG A 280 -7.96 -0.76 22.72
N GLN A 281 -6.93 -1.20 23.43
CA GLN A 281 -5.78 -1.87 22.82
C GLN A 281 -5.88 -3.40 22.96
N LEU A 282 -5.66 -4.11 21.86
CA LEU A 282 -5.48 -5.55 21.77
C LEU A 282 -4.06 -5.81 21.28
N THR A 283 -3.30 -6.63 22.01
CA THR A 283 -1.87 -6.82 21.72
C THR A 283 -1.59 -8.26 21.29
N LEU A 284 -0.86 -8.41 20.19
CA LEU A 284 -0.34 -9.69 19.69
C LEU A 284 1.19 -9.67 19.84
N SER A 285 1.69 -10.34 20.88
CA SER A 285 3.10 -10.30 21.27
C SER A 285 3.95 -11.34 20.54
N LYS A 286 3.34 -12.47 20.16
CA LYS A 286 4.04 -13.61 19.55
C LYS A 286 3.97 -13.54 18.03
N ARG A 287 5.10 -13.81 17.35
CA ARG A 287 5.07 -14.11 15.92
C ARG A 287 4.33 -15.43 15.71
N ALA A 288 3.55 -15.54 14.64
CA ALA A 288 3.03 -16.80 14.17
C ALA A 288 4.21 -17.67 13.67
N GLY A 289 4.32 -18.90 14.18
CA GLY A 289 5.42 -19.83 13.87
C GLY A 289 6.70 -19.65 14.69
N ASN A 290 7.75 -20.40 14.34
CA ASN A 290 9.02 -20.52 15.08
C ASN A 290 10.11 -19.49 14.68
N ALA A 291 9.74 -18.32 14.16
CA ALA A 291 10.72 -17.35 13.64
C ALA A 291 11.58 -16.71 14.77
N ARG A 292 12.90 -16.91 14.74
CA ARG A 292 13.86 -16.33 15.70
C ARG A 292 14.07 -14.82 15.44
N PRO A 293 14.33 -14.01 16.48
CA PRO A 293 14.74 -12.62 16.32
C PRO A 293 16.11 -12.53 15.63
N ALA A 294 16.26 -11.54 14.73
CA ALA A 294 17.53 -11.28 14.03
C ALA A 294 18.55 -10.68 14.99
N GLN A 295 19.83 -11.02 14.80
CA GLN A 295 20.93 -10.38 15.54
C GLN A 295 21.18 -8.98 15.00
N GLN A 296 21.31 -8.00 15.89
CA GLN A 296 21.46 -6.59 15.57
C GLN A 296 22.82 -6.07 16.04
N HIS A 297 23.42 -5.18 15.26
CA HIS A 297 24.69 -4.53 15.60
C HIS A 297 24.55 -3.02 15.41
N VAL A 298 25.02 -2.24 16.39
CA VAL A 298 25.09 -0.77 16.31
C VAL A 298 26.54 -0.40 16.08
N LEU A 299 26.83 0.25 14.95
CA LEU A 299 28.19 0.66 14.58
C LEU A 299 28.36 2.15 14.87
N ASP A 300 29.31 2.49 15.74
CA ASP A 300 29.71 3.89 15.96
C ASP A 300 30.52 4.39 14.76
N LEU A 301 30.08 5.49 14.17
CA LEU A 301 30.69 6.08 12.97
C LEU A 301 31.68 7.19 13.29
N LYS A 302 31.81 7.61 14.56
CA LYS A 302 32.71 8.72 14.95
C LYS A 302 34.16 8.40 14.56
N GLY A 303 34.78 9.32 13.83
CA GLY A 303 36.18 9.21 13.40
C GLY A 303 36.48 8.08 12.40
N GLN A 304 35.47 7.32 11.93
CA GLN A 304 35.71 6.26 10.95
C GLN A 304 35.79 6.81 9.54
N PRO A 305 36.69 6.30 8.67
CA PRO A 305 36.71 6.67 7.27
C PRO A 305 35.45 6.11 6.58
N LEU A 306 34.53 6.99 6.21
CA LEU A 306 33.31 6.60 5.52
C LEU A 306 33.55 6.57 4.01
N GLN A 307 33.18 5.46 3.38
CA GLN A 307 33.17 5.35 1.92
C GLN A 307 31.71 5.35 1.46
N ALA A 308 31.31 6.38 0.71
CA ALA A 308 29.90 6.57 0.34
C ALA A 308 28.93 6.64 1.54
N GLY A 309 29.41 7.08 2.71
CA GLY A 309 28.66 7.08 3.97
C GLY A 309 28.52 5.72 4.67
N LEU A 310 29.14 4.68 4.13
CA LEU A 310 29.18 3.36 4.74
C LEU A 310 30.48 3.20 5.52
N SER A 311 30.40 2.58 6.71
CA SER A 311 31.59 2.24 7.49
C SER A 311 32.31 1.02 6.90
N PRO A 312 33.63 0.89 7.12
CA PRO A 312 34.38 -0.28 6.67
C PRO A 312 33.81 -1.60 7.22
N ALA A 313 33.37 -1.60 8.48
CA ALA A 313 32.72 -2.74 9.12
C ALA A 313 31.41 -3.13 8.42
N LEU A 314 30.61 -2.14 8.00
CA LEU A 314 29.38 -2.37 7.26
C LEU A 314 29.66 -2.97 5.87
N ILE A 315 30.61 -2.40 5.14
CA ILE A 315 31.01 -2.89 3.81
C ILE A 315 31.49 -4.34 3.87
N SER A 316 32.33 -4.67 4.87
CA SER A 316 32.80 -6.04 5.09
C SER A 316 31.64 -7.01 5.33
N ARG A 317 30.67 -6.62 6.17
CA ARG A 317 29.49 -7.45 6.44
C ARG A 317 28.59 -7.61 5.21
N MET A 318 28.41 -6.54 4.43
CA MET A 318 27.67 -6.61 3.17
C MET A 318 28.31 -7.61 2.19
N ARG A 319 29.65 -7.58 2.03
CA ARG A 319 30.37 -8.56 1.19
C ARG A 319 30.12 -10.00 1.64
N GLN A 320 30.16 -10.27 2.94
CA GLN A 320 29.89 -11.61 3.46
C GLN A 320 28.50 -12.12 3.08
N HIS A 321 27.48 -11.27 3.17
CA HIS A 321 26.12 -11.65 2.81
C HIS A 321 25.95 -11.85 1.30
N LEU A 322 26.52 -10.96 0.49
CA LEU A 322 26.48 -11.04 -0.98
C LEU A 322 27.25 -12.25 -1.51
N GLN A 323 28.38 -12.64 -0.89
CA GLN A 323 29.14 -13.85 -1.24
C GLN A 323 28.36 -15.14 -0.97
N ALA A 324 27.44 -15.13 0.00
CA ALA A 324 26.53 -16.23 0.29
C ALA A 324 25.22 -16.14 -0.53
N ASP A 325 25.24 -15.39 -1.63
CA ASP A 325 24.13 -15.16 -2.56
C ASP A 325 22.87 -14.53 -1.93
N ASN A 326 23.03 -13.85 -0.79
CA ASN A 326 21.93 -13.16 -0.11
C ASN A 326 21.72 -11.75 -0.66
N GLN A 327 20.54 -11.19 -0.38
CA GLN A 327 20.21 -9.81 -0.73
C GLN A 327 20.40 -8.87 0.46
N VAL A 328 20.91 -7.67 0.19
CA VAL A 328 21.15 -6.62 1.18
C VAL A 328 20.22 -5.43 0.92
N ILE A 329 19.52 -4.96 1.95
CA ILE A 329 18.74 -3.72 1.86
C ILE A 329 19.47 -2.59 2.58
N LEU A 330 19.74 -1.50 1.86
CA LEU A 330 20.22 -0.22 2.40
C LEU A 330 19.07 0.79 2.49
N PHE A 331 18.72 1.15 3.72
CA PHE A 331 17.65 2.09 4.00
C PHE A 331 18.19 3.51 4.21
N LEU A 332 17.68 4.48 3.44
CA LEU A 332 18.01 5.89 3.58
C LEU A 332 16.77 6.73 3.91
N ASN A 333 17.02 7.85 4.59
CA ASN A 333 15.99 8.85 4.80
C ASN A 333 15.59 9.47 3.46
N ARG A 334 14.32 9.90 3.39
CA ARG A 334 13.68 10.47 2.19
C ARG A 334 14.56 11.54 1.52
N ARG A 335 14.48 11.60 0.17
CA ARG A 335 15.02 12.71 -0.64
C ARG A 335 14.68 14.07 -0.01
N GLY A 336 15.69 14.93 0.11
CA GLY A 336 15.49 16.35 0.43
C GLY A 336 15.30 16.69 1.91
N PHE A 337 15.72 15.83 2.85
CA PHE A 337 15.85 16.30 4.24
C PHE A 337 16.88 17.42 4.27
N ALA A 338 16.48 18.56 4.83
CA ALA A 338 17.35 19.72 4.93
C ALA A 338 18.53 19.34 5.84
N PRO A 339 19.76 19.26 5.31
CA PRO A 339 20.86 18.58 6.00
C PRO A 339 21.20 19.32 7.28
N ALA A 340 21.26 18.61 8.41
CA ALA A 340 21.87 19.17 9.61
C ALA A 340 23.40 19.19 9.41
N LEU A 341 24.08 20.16 10.02
CA LEU A 341 25.54 20.19 10.05
C LEU A 341 26.06 19.44 11.28
N LEU A 342 27.00 18.52 11.07
CA LEU A 342 27.52 17.61 12.08
C LEU A 342 29.06 17.60 12.07
N CYS A 343 29.71 17.43 13.22
CA CYS A 343 31.13 17.11 13.30
C CYS A 343 31.36 15.60 13.23
N HIS A 344 32.12 15.13 12.25
CA HIS A 344 32.37 13.71 12.03
C HIS A 344 33.16 13.04 13.16
N ASP A 345 34.02 13.79 13.86
CA ASP A 345 34.92 13.23 14.86
C ASP A 345 34.28 13.14 16.26
N CYS A 346 33.59 14.19 16.72
CA CYS A 346 32.99 14.22 18.07
C CYS A 346 31.47 14.03 18.10
N GLY A 347 30.78 14.17 16.96
CA GLY A 347 29.33 14.05 16.87
C GLY A 347 28.53 15.31 17.23
N TRP A 348 29.19 16.46 17.43
CA TRP A 348 28.51 17.75 17.62
C TRP A 348 27.53 18.04 16.46
N ILE A 349 26.35 18.57 16.77
CA ILE A 349 25.34 18.97 15.79
C ILE A 349 25.07 20.47 15.96
N ALA A 350 24.94 21.20 14.86
CA ALA A 350 24.63 22.62 14.92
C ALA A 350 23.23 22.87 15.51
N GLU A 351 23.20 23.43 16.72
CA GLU A 351 21.98 23.79 17.46
C GLU A 351 21.72 25.29 17.44
N CYS A 352 20.45 25.67 17.46
CA CYS A 352 20.01 27.05 17.50
C CYS A 352 19.99 27.55 18.94
N PRO A 353 20.81 28.57 19.30
CA PRO A 353 20.87 29.08 20.67
C PRO A 353 19.62 29.87 21.11
N ARG A 354 18.61 30.02 20.23
CA ARG A 354 17.36 30.73 20.53
C ARG A 354 16.20 29.81 20.92
N CYS A 355 16.21 28.54 20.50
CA CYS A 355 15.03 27.68 20.61
C CYS A 355 15.35 26.18 20.69
N ASP A 356 16.62 25.83 20.94
CA ASP A 356 17.13 24.46 21.11
C ASP A 356 16.78 23.49 19.96
N SER A 357 16.37 24.05 18.81
CA SER A 357 16.14 23.31 17.57
C SER A 357 17.42 23.23 16.75
N TYR A 358 17.58 22.19 15.96
CA TYR A 358 18.75 22.05 15.09
C TYR A 358 18.71 23.02 13.90
N TYR A 359 19.88 23.52 13.51
CA TYR A 359 20.05 24.30 12.30
C TYR A 359 19.96 23.41 11.05
N THR A 360 19.43 24.01 9.98
CA THR A 360 19.46 23.45 8.63
C THR A 360 20.57 24.13 7.83
N LEU A 361 21.40 23.32 7.18
CA LEU A 361 22.43 23.77 6.27
C LEU A 361 21.85 24.09 4.90
N HIS A 362 21.96 25.36 4.51
CA HIS A 362 21.64 25.85 3.18
C HIS A 362 22.94 25.96 2.36
N GLN A 363 23.32 24.88 1.66
CA GLN A 363 24.60 24.79 0.95
C GLN A 363 24.78 25.89 -0.09
N ALA A 364 23.78 26.14 -0.94
CA ALA A 364 23.85 27.16 -1.99
C ALA A 364 23.99 28.58 -1.44
N GLN A 365 23.39 28.86 -0.28
CA GLN A 365 23.43 30.18 0.36
C GLN A 365 24.50 30.27 1.47
N HIS A 366 25.35 29.24 1.63
CA HIS A 366 26.45 29.16 2.60
C HIS A 366 26.11 29.61 4.04
N HIS A 367 24.91 29.33 4.53
CA HIS A 367 24.51 29.66 5.90
C HIS A 367 23.69 28.54 6.56
N LEU A 368 23.59 28.64 7.88
CA LEU A 368 22.72 27.85 8.73
C LEU A 368 21.44 28.64 9.01
N ARG A 369 20.27 28.02 8.81
CA ARG A 369 18.97 28.63 9.08
C ARG A 369 18.13 27.76 10.00
N CYS A 370 17.52 28.36 11.02
CA CYS A 370 16.62 27.65 11.91
C CYS A 370 15.19 27.75 11.39
N HIS A 371 14.52 26.64 11.07
CA HIS A 371 13.14 26.66 10.60
C HIS A 371 12.08 26.91 11.69
N HIS A 372 12.49 26.98 12.96
CA HIS A 372 11.58 27.27 14.07
C HIS A 372 11.53 28.78 14.40
N CYS A 373 12.68 29.45 14.51
CA CYS A 373 12.77 30.86 14.90
C CYS A 373 13.37 31.79 13.82
N ASP A 374 13.63 31.25 12.63
CA ASP A 374 14.22 31.94 11.47
C ASP A 374 15.62 32.57 11.69
N SER A 375 16.30 32.23 12.78
CA SER A 375 17.66 32.71 13.02
C SER A 375 18.63 32.19 11.95
N GLN A 376 19.61 33.02 11.61
CA GLN A 376 20.64 32.71 10.61
C GLN A 376 22.03 32.83 11.22
N ARG A 377 22.93 31.93 10.83
CA ARG A 377 24.34 31.93 11.24
C ARG A 377 25.23 31.54 10.06
N PRO A 378 26.47 32.05 9.98
CA PRO A 378 27.45 31.53 9.04
C PRO A 378 27.80 30.07 9.39
N ILE A 379 28.26 29.32 8.40
CA ILE A 379 28.78 27.96 8.63
C ILE A 379 30.09 28.08 9.43
N PRO A 380 30.21 27.44 10.61
CA PRO A 380 31.45 27.45 11.36
C PRO A 380 32.55 26.72 10.59
N ARG A 381 33.79 27.23 10.65
CA ARG A 381 34.94 26.59 9.98
C ARG A 381 35.53 25.42 10.79
N GLN A 382 35.28 25.41 12.09
CA GLN A 382 35.75 24.39 13.03
C GLN A 382 34.62 24.02 13.99
N CYS A 383 34.65 22.79 14.47
CA CYS A 383 33.74 22.29 15.48
C CYS A 383 33.95 23.07 16.79
N PRO A 384 32.91 23.71 17.36
CA PRO A 384 33.04 24.43 18.63
C PRO A 384 33.29 23.50 19.83
N SER A 385 33.06 22.19 19.68
CA SER A 385 33.25 21.21 20.76
C SER A 385 34.63 20.55 20.77
N CYS A 386 35.25 20.29 19.61
CA CYS A 386 36.52 19.55 19.53
C CYS A 386 37.58 20.19 18.61
N GLY A 387 37.29 21.31 17.97
CA GLY A 387 38.22 22.01 17.06
C GLY A 387 38.39 21.38 15.67
N SER A 388 37.84 20.19 15.42
CA SER A 388 37.94 19.52 14.11
C SER A 388 37.36 20.37 12.97
N THR A 389 38.00 20.35 11.81
CA THR A 389 37.51 20.96 10.56
C THR A 389 36.58 20.03 9.78
N HIS A 390 36.40 18.79 10.22
CA HIS A 390 35.58 17.77 9.54
C HIS A 390 34.09 17.95 9.86
N LEU A 391 33.52 19.04 9.37
CA LEU A 391 32.09 19.32 9.44
C LEU A 391 31.40 18.85 8.16
N VAL A 392 30.46 17.92 8.31
CA VAL A 392 29.79 17.25 7.19
C VAL A 392 28.26 17.42 7.27
N PRO A 393 27.58 17.58 6.12
CA PRO A 393 26.12 17.53 6.07
C PRO A 393 25.61 16.12 6.36
N VAL A 394 24.49 16.01 7.09
CA VAL A 394 23.79 14.74 7.30
C VAL A 394 22.83 14.47 6.14
N GLY A 395 23.06 13.37 5.42
CA GLY A 395 22.12 12.83 4.43
C GLY A 395 22.77 12.61 3.08
N ILE A 396 23.03 11.34 2.74
CA ILE A 396 23.42 10.94 1.39
C ILE A 396 22.14 10.63 0.61
N GLY A 397 22.00 11.20 -0.58
CA GLY A 397 20.88 10.91 -1.46
C GLY A 397 20.94 9.48 -2.00
N THR A 398 19.77 8.90 -2.32
CA THR A 398 19.70 7.54 -2.88
C THR A 398 20.47 7.39 -4.19
N GLU A 399 20.52 8.44 -5.02
CA GLU A 399 21.27 8.47 -6.29
C GLU A 399 22.79 8.53 -6.09
N GLN A 400 23.25 9.34 -5.13
CA GLN A 400 24.68 9.45 -4.80
C GLN A 400 25.21 8.12 -4.24
N LEU A 401 24.40 7.43 -3.43
CA LEU A 401 24.75 6.13 -2.91
C LEU A 401 24.81 5.07 -4.03
N GLU A 402 23.87 5.08 -4.96
CA GLU A 402 23.85 4.17 -6.12
C GLU A 402 25.13 4.30 -6.96
N GLN A 403 25.51 5.53 -7.31
CA GLN A 403 26.73 5.81 -8.07
C GLN A 403 28.00 5.40 -7.31
N ALA A 404 28.03 5.62 -5.99
CA ALA A 404 29.20 5.32 -5.17
C ALA A 404 29.33 3.84 -4.79
N LEU A 405 28.24 3.06 -4.88
CA LEU A 405 28.23 1.61 -4.65
C LEU A 405 28.69 0.81 -5.87
N ALA A 406 28.47 1.30 -7.09
CA ALA A 406 28.85 0.58 -8.31
C ALA A 406 30.35 0.23 -8.37
N PRO A 407 31.30 1.12 -7.99
CA PRO A 407 32.72 0.77 -7.89
C PRO A 407 33.05 -0.20 -6.75
N LEU A 408 32.25 -0.23 -5.69
CA LEU A 408 32.47 -1.06 -4.50
C LEU A 408 32.02 -2.51 -4.69
N PHE A 409 30.99 -2.73 -5.51
CA PHE A 409 30.38 -4.02 -5.79
C PHE A 409 30.07 -4.15 -7.30
N PRO A 410 31.09 -4.22 -8.17
CA PRO A 410 30.92 -4.12 -9.62
C PRO A 410 30.12 -5.27 -10.24
N GLU A 411 30.15 -6.46 -9.63
CA GLU A 411 29.48 -7.66 -10.11
C GLU A 411 28.07 -7.83 -9.53
N VAL A 412 27.65 -6.97 -8.60
CA VAL A 412 26.38 -7.10 -7.89
C VAL A 412 25.37 -6.09 -8.45
N PRO A 413 24.19 -6.54 -8.92
CA PRO A 413 23.15 -5.63 -9.37
C PRO A 413 22.68 -4.73 -8.23
N ILE A 414 22.48 -3.46 -8.54
CA ILE A 414 21.91 -2.46 -7.62
C ILE A 414 20.51 -2.11 -8.13
N SER A 415 19.52 -2.08 -7.24
CA SER A 415 18.17 -1.66 -7.59
C SER A 415 17.67 -0.59 -6.62
N ARG A 416 17.38 0.60 -7.15
CA ARG A 416 16.81 1.71 -6.38
C ARG A 416 15.29 1.70 -6.43
N ILE A 417 14.68 1.54 -5.27
CA ILE A 417 13.21 1.55 -5.10
C ILE A 417 12.84 2.79 -4.28
N ASP A 418 12.52 3.87 -5.00
CA ASP A 418 11.96 5.09 -4.43
C ASP A 418 10.78 5.60 -5.27
N ARG A 419 10.16 6.70 -4.84
CA ARG A 419 8.96 7.25 -5.47
C ARG A 419 9.20 7.62 -6.95
N ASP A 420 10.42 7.98 -7.32
CA ASP A 420 10.72 8.48 -8.65
C ASP A 420 10.91 7.31 -9.63
N THR A 421 11.54 6.20 -9.18
CA THR A 421 11.66 4.97 -9.99
C THR A 421 10.35 4.20 -10.11
N THR A 422 9.43 4.36 -9.16
CA THR A 422 8.15 3.62 -9.09
C THR A 422 6.95 4.39 -9.64
N SER A 423 7.16 5.57 -10.22
CA SER A 423 6.10 6.46 -10.71
C SER A 423 5.34 5.95 -11.94
N ARG A 424 5.95 5.06 -12.73
CA ARG A 424 5.33 4.44 -13.91
C ARG A 424 4.51 3.21 -13.51
N LYS A 425 3.33 3.04 -14.13
CA LYS A 425 2.47 1.87 -13.94
C LYS A 425 3.28 0.59 -14.24
N GLY A 426 3.30 -0.36 -13.31
CA GLY A 426 4.04 -1.63 -13.44
C GLY A 426 5.51 -1.61 -12.99
N ALA A 427 6.13 -0.44 -12.82
CA ALA A 427 7.57 -0.37 -12.48
C ALA A 427 7.90 -0.98 -11.10
N LEU A 428 7.04 -0.75 -10.11
CA LEU A 428 7.20 -1.38 -8.79
C LEU A 428 7.09 -2.92 -8.87
N GLU A 429 6.14 -3.42 -9.66
CA GLU A 429 5.92 -4.86 -9.83
C GLU A 429 7.09 -5.53 -10.56
N GLU A 430 7.66 -4.88 -11.58
CA GLU A 430 8.87 -5.33 -12.26
C GLU A 430 10.07 -5.39 -11.32
N HIS A 431 10.29 -4.35 -10.51
CA HIS A 431 11.35 -4.33 -9.51
C HIS A 431 11.14 -5.44 -8.48
N LEU A 432 9.92 -5.59 -7.93
CA LEU A 432 9.60 -6.65 -6.96
C LEU A 432 9.76 -8.05 -7.57
N ALA A 433 9.32 -8.26 -8.82
CA ALA A 433 9.50 -9.53 -9.52
C ALA A 433 10.98 -9.83 -9.76
N ALA A 434 11.80 -8.80 -10.03
CA ALA A 434 13.24 -8.94 -10.10
C ALA A 434 13.82 -9.35 -8.74
N VAL A 435 13.34 -8.79 -7.62
CA VAL A 435 13.81 -9.17 -6.27
C VAL A 435 13.43 -10.61 -5.92
N HIS A 436 12.20 -11.04 -6.24
CA HIS A 436 11.71 -12.40 -5.99
C HIS A 436 12.38 -13.48 -6.86
N ARG A 437 13.05 -13.09 -7.96
CA ARG A 437 13.83 -14.03 -8.80
C ARG A 437 15.10 -14.55 -8.10
N GLY A 438 15.47 -13.99 -6.95
CA GLY A 438 16.66 -14.40 -6.19
C GLY A 438 17.97 -13.80 -6.71
N GLY A 439 19.08 -14.27 -6.14
CA GLY A 439 20.45 -13.86 -6.44
C GLY A 439 20.94 -12.63 -5.66
N ALA A 440 22.26 -12.57 -5.44
CA ALA A 440 22.95 -11.49 -4.75
C ALA A 440 22.58 -10.11 -5.31
N ARG A 441 22.14 -9.20 -4.44
CA ARG A 441 21.68 -7.87 -4.85
C ARG A 441 21.75 -6.85 -3.74
N ILE A 442 21.98 -5.59 -4.10
CA ILE A 442 21.83 -4.45 -3.20
C ILE A 442 20.56 -3.68 -3.57
N LEU A 443 19.64 -3.58 -2.62
CA LEU A 443 18.42 -2.81 -2.72
C LEU A 443 18.59 -1.49 -1.97
N ILE A 444 18.49 -0.37 -2.68
CA ILE A 444 18.53 0.96 -2.08
C ILE A 444 17.11 1.48 -2.04
N GLY A 445 16.65 1.92 -0.87
CA GLY A 445 15.36 2.59 -0.85
C GLY A 445 15.03 3.30 0.44
N THR A 446 13.83 3.86 0.41
CA THR A 446 13.26 4.63 1.51
C THR A 446 12.10 3.85 2.11
N GLN A 447 11.20 4.52 2.82
CA GLN A 447 10.04 3.92 3.49
C GLN A 447 9.19 2.97 2.63
N MET A 448 9.21 3.10 1.30
CA MET A 448 8.49 2.22 0.37
C MET A 448 8.99 0.76 0.39
N LEU A 449 10.28 0.50 0.63
CA LEU A 449 10.84 -0.86 0.69
C LEU A 449 10.42 -1.63 1.94
N ALA A 450 10.08 -0.93 3.03
CA ALA A 450 9.84 -1.55 4.32
C ALA A 450 8.38 -2.01 4.52
N LYS A 451 7.45 -1.59 3.65
CA LYS A 451 6.01 -1.74 3.82
C LYS A 451 5.45 -2.80 2.88
N GLY A 452 4.67 -3.75 3.40
CA GLY A 452 3.84 -4.66 2.58
C GLY A 452 4.55 -5.75 1.79
N HIS A 453 5.89 -5.75 1.70
CA HIS A 453 6.66 -6.71 0.91
C HIS A 453 7.54 -7.61 1.78
N HIS A 454 7.33 -8.92 1.66
CA HIS A 454 8.18 -9.92 2.29
C HIS A 454 9.24 -10.38 1.29
N PHE A 455 10.51 -10.10 1.57
CA PHE A 455 11.63 -10.53 0.73
C PHE A 455 12.28 -11.76 1.38
N PRO A 456 12.09 -12.97 0.83
CA PRO A 456 12.54 -14.21 1.47
C PRO A 456 14.08 -14.32 1.53
N ASP A 457 14.79 -13.78 0.54
CA ASP A 457 16.25 -13.93 0.40
C ASP A 457 17.05 -12.74 0.99
N VAL A 458 16.37 -11.82 1.69
CA VAL A 458 17.02 -10.67 2.31
C VAL A 458 17.57 -11.06 3.68
N THR A 459 18.90 -11.09 3.74
CA THR A 459 19.68 -11.10 4.99
C THR A 459 20.90 -10.21 4.75
N PRO A 460 21.13 -9.06 5.44
CA PRO A 460 20.41 -8.32 6.50
C PRO A 460 19.73 -7.01 6.00
N ARG A 461 18.89 -6.33 6.81
CA ARG A 461 18.48 -4.94 6.52
C ARG A 461 19.35 -3.99 7.32
N LEU A 462 19.91 -2.99 6.64
CA LEU A 462 20.90 -2.10 7.20
C LEU A 462 20.47 -0.64 6.95
N PRO A 463 20.19 0.16 7.99
CA PRO A 463 19.95 1.58 7.81
C PRO A 463 21.28 2.31 7.59
N ALA A 464 21.46 2.94 6.43
CA ALA A 464 22.61 3.80 6.14
C ALA A 464 22.39 5.27 6.59
N GLY A 465 21.21 5.60 7.14
CA GLY A 465 20.78 6.98 7.46
C GLY A 465 20.32 7.26 8.90
N CYS A 466 20.53 6.35 9.86
CA CYS A 466 19.99 6.51 11.22
C CYS A 466 20.90 7.35 12.12
N ARG A 467 20.71 8.68 12.13
CA ARG A 467 21.21 9.55 13.22
C ARG A 467 20.12 10.36 13.93
N ARG A 468 18.85 10.16 13.56
CA ARG A 468 17.70 10.35 14.45
C ARG A 468 16.86 9.09 14.36
N GLY A 469 16.83 8.34 15.47
CA GLY A 469 16.14 7.06 15.69
C GLY A 469 15.53 6.37 14.46
N ALA A 470 16.19 5.32 13.98
CA ALA A 470 15.46 4.16 13.48
C ALA A 470 16.28 2.89 13.79
N VAL A 471 15.58 1.90 14.33
CA VAL A 471 16.07 0.54 14.62
C VAL A 471 15.30 -0.37 13.69
N PHE A 472 15.91 -0.95 12.66
CA PHE A 472 15.22 -1.99 11.87
C PHE A 472 16.14 -3.09 11.31
N ARG A 473 15.99 -4.26 11.94
CA ARG A 473 16.10 -5.68 11.55
C ARG A 473 17.16 -6.16 10.56
#